data_AF-A0A1Q5CQU5-F1
#
_entry.id   AF-A0A1Q5CQU5-F1
#
_cell.length_a   1.000
_cell.length_b   1.000
_cell.length_c   1.000
_cell.angle_alpha   90.00
_cell.angle_beta   90.00
_cell.angle_gamma   90.00
#
_symmetry.space_group_name_H-M   'P 1'
#
loop_
_entity.id
_entity.type
_entity.pdbx_description
1 polymer ?
#
loop_
_entity_poly.entity_id
_entity_poly.type
_entity_poly.pdbx_seq_one_letter_code
_entity_poly.pdbx_strand_id
1 'polypeptide(L)'
;MTRRPVDTGEPDRLYTVTGGRSRADDSFDLVTLVVSECEPAAGMQSEHVRILDLCRHPTAVVELAAELSLPITVVRILLGDLLATGRITARHPRLGQSTASHPDTALLQEVLHGLRNL
;
A
#
# COMPACT_ATOMS: atom_id res chain seq x y z
N MET A 1 22.08 -7.18 -45.79
CA MET A 1 21.97 -7.17 -44.31
C MET A 1 20.57 -7.59 -43.91
N THR A 2 20.35 -8.89 -43.71
CA THR A 2 19.07 -9.45 -43.25
C THR A 2 18.99 -9.28 -41.74
N ARG A 3 18.09 -8.40 -41.26
CA ARG A 3 17.81 -8.25 -39.83
C ARG A 3 17.21 -9.56 -39.32
N ARG A 4 17.92 -10.22 -38.41
CA ARG A 4 17.41 -11.37 -37.66
C ARG A 4 16.31 -10.87 -36.70
N PRO A 5 15.19 -11.59 -36.53
CA PRO A 5 14.17 -11.21 -35.55
C PRO A 5 14.80 -11.27 -34.16
N VAL A 6 14.56 -10.25 -33.34
CA VAL A 6 14.88 -10.30 -31.91
C VAL A 6 13.99 -11.39 -31.31
N ASP A 7 14.62 -12.44 -30.80
CA ASP A 7 13.96 -13.44 -29.97
C ASP A 7 13.64 -12.78 -28.64
N THR A 8 12.44 -12.24 -28.52
CA THR A 8 11.96 -11.52 -27.32
C THR A 8 11.48 -12.53 -26.29
N GLY A 9 12.34 -13.50 -25.94
CA GLY A 9 12.02 -14.60 -25.02
C GLY A 9 11.17 -14.15 -23.83
N GLU A 10 10.33 -15.06 -23.32
CA GLU A 10 9.28 -14.74 -22.33
C GLU A 10 9.72 -13.64 -21.36
N PRO A 11 8.99 -12.51 -21.30
CA PRO A 11 9.39 -11.39 -20.47
C PRO A 11 9.54 -11.88 -19.03
N ASP A 12 10.59 -11.41 -18.35
CA ASP A 12 10.85 -11.77 -16.97
C ASP A 12 9.59 -11.57 -16.13
N ARG A 13 9.25 -12.54 -15.27
CA ARG A 13 7.98 -12.62 -14.54
C ARG A 13 7.65 -11.31 -13.82
N LEU A 14 8.68 -10.61 -13.33
CA LEU A 14 8.54 -9.31 -12.68
C LEU A 14 7.97 -8.22 -13.62
N TYR A 15 8.34 -8.24 -14.91
CA TYR A 15 7.76 -7.37 -15.94
C TYR A 15 6.29 -7.70 -16.23
N THR A 16 5.91 -8.97 -16.13
CA THR A 16 4.50 -9.38 -16.26
C THR A 16 3.67 -8.92 -15.07
N VAL A 17 4.23 -9.01 -13.85
CA VAL A 17 3.56 -8.58 -12.61
C VAL A 17 3.23 -7.08 -12.64
N THR A 18 4.13 -6.24 -13.15
CA THR A 18 3.90 -4.79 -13.24
C THR A 18 3.10 -4.37 -14.47
N GLY A 19 2.72 -5.29 -15.35
CA GLY A 19 2.05 -5.00 -16.62
C GLY A 19 2.93 -4.19 -17.59
N GLY A 20 4.26 -4.36 -17.53
CA GLY A 20 5.21 -3.64 -18.37
C GLY A 20 5.62 -2.25 -17.84
N ARG A 21 5.15 -1.85 -16.65
CA ARG A 21 5.57 -0.58 -16.02
C ARG A 21 6.95 -0.73 -15.38
N SER A 22 7.81 0.27 -15.62
CA SER A 22 9.21 0.27 -15.16
C SER A 22 9.55 1.39 -14.16
N ARG A 23 8.65 2.36 -13.94
CA ARG A 23 8.87 3.47 -13.00
C ARG A 23 7.84 3.43 -11.89
N ALA A 24 8.32 3.26 -10.66
CA ALA A 24 7.53 3.50 -9.45
C ALA A 24 7.38 5.02 -9.24
N ASP A 25 6.21 5.43 -8.76
CA ASP A 25 6.01 6.78 -8.24
C ASP A 25 6.68 6.89 -6.86
N ASP A 26 7.31 8.02 -6.55
CA ASP A 26 8.07 8.24 -5.30
C ASP A 26 7.17 8.44 -4.07
N SER A 27 5.87 8.16 -4.22
CA SER A 27 4.81 8.29 -3.22
C SER A 27 4.98 7.41 -1.97
N PHE A 28 5.95 6.49 -1.96
CA PHE A 28 6.15 5.52 -0.88
C PHE A 28 7.62 5.45 -0.44
N ASP A 29 7.94 5.99 0.73
CA ASP A 29 9.21 5.68 1.40
C ASP A 29 9.16 4.27 2.02
N LEU A 30 10.32 3.70 2.30
CA LEU A 30 10.51 2.36 2.88
C LEU A 30 9.72 2.14 4.16
N VAL A 31 9.64 3.18 4.99
CA VAL A 31 8.97 3.14 6.29
C VAL A 31 7.48 3.53 6.20
N THR A 32 6.98 3.94 5.03
CA THR A 32 5.57 4.26 4.86
C THR A 32 4.70 3.06 5.25
N LEU A 33 3.74 3.28 6.15
CA LEU A 33 2.80 2.26 6.59
C LEU A 33 1.61 2.23 5.62
N VAL A 34 1.32 1.06 5.09
CA VAL A 34 0.20 0.80 4.20
C VAL A 34 -0.93 0.15 4.99
N VAL A 35 -2.16 0.59 4.75
CA VAL A 35 -3.38 0.04 5.36
C VAL A 35 -4.38 -0.31 4.25
N SER A 36 -4.99 -1.48 4.33
CA SER A 36 -6.09 -1.87 3.43
C SER A 36 -7.37 -1.14 3.80
N GLU A 37 -8.07 -0.60 2.81
CA GLU A 37 -9.38 0.06 3.01
C GLU A 37 -10.55 -0.82 2.55
N CYS A 38 -10.26 -1.96 1.93
CA CYS A 38 -11.26 -2.90 1.45
C CYS A 38 -10.74 -4.35 1.47
N GLU A 39 -11.67 -5.30 1.48
CA GLU A 39 -11.37 -6.71 1.26
C GLU A 39 -11.05 -6.99 -0.22
N PRO A 40 -10.27 -8.05 -0.53
CA PRO A 40 -10.03 -8.48 -1.89
C PRO A 40 -11.32 -8.83 -2.65
N ALA A 41 -11.36 -8.48 -3.93
CA ALA A 41 -12.46 -8.83 -4.83
C ALA A 41 -12.05 -9.94 -5.81
N ALA A 42 -13.04 -10.69 -6.30
CA ALA A 42 -12.80 -11.72 -7.32
C ALA A 42 -12.20 -11.11 -8.59
N GLY A 43 -11.22 -11.80 -9.19
CA GLY A 43 -10.54 -11.37 -10.41
C GLY A 43 -9.39 -10.36 -10.20
N MET A 44 -9.06 -10.02 -8.96
CA MET A 44 -7.86 -9.25 -8.65
C MET A 44 -6.58 -10.07 -8.90
N GLN A 45 -5.49 -9.38 -9.26
CA GLN A 45 -4.16 -9.98 -9.35
C GLN A 45 -3.74 -10.54 -7.99
N SER A 46 -3.07 -11.70 -7.97
CA SER A 46 -2.67 -12.40 -6.76
C SER A 46 -1.86 -11.54 -5.79
N GLU A 47 -0.98 -10.71 -6.33
CA GLU A 47 -0.12 -9.81 -5.57
C GLU A 47 -0.93 -8.71 -4.90
N HIS A 48 -1.95 -8.16 -5.58
CA HIS A 48 -2.87 -7.20 -4.99
C HIS A 48 -3.73 -7.81 -3.88
N VAL A 49 -4.22 -9.04 -4.07
CA VAL A 49 -4.95 -9.78 -3.01
C VAL A 49 -4.06 -9.93 -1.78
N ARG A 50 -2.81 -10.39 -1.98
CA ARG A 50 -1.89 -10.63 -0.88
C ARG A 50 -1.44 -9.36 -0.18
N ILE A 51 -1.27 -8.25 -0.90
CA ILE A 51 -1.01 -6.93 -0.30
C ILE A 51 -2.19 -6.52 0.60
N LEU A 52 -3.44 -6.66 0.14
CA LEU A 52 -4.60 -6.30 0.96
C LEU A 52 -4.70 -7.16 2.22
N ASP A 53 -4.44 -8.47 2.12
CA ASP A 53 -4.43 -9.36 3.28
C ASP A 53 -3.34 -8.99 4.30
N LEU A 54 -2.12 -8.69 3.84
CA LEU A 54 -1.00 -8.27 4.68
C LEU A 54 -1.20 -6.88 5.32
N CYS A 55 -1.95 -5.99 4.65
CA CYS A 55 -2.19 -4.62 5.09
C CYS A 55 -3.48 -4.45 5.91
N ARG A 56 -4.14 -5.54 6.35
CA ARG A 56 -5.25 -5.48 7.32
C ARG A 56 -4.85 -4.77 8.62
N HIS A 57 -3.57 -4.83 8.95
CA HIS A 57 -2.92 -3.98 9.95
C HIS A 57 -1.89 -3.09 9.24
N PRO A 58 -1.53 -1.92 9.81
CA PRO A 58 -0.51 -1.07 9.21
C PRO A 58 0.83 -1.81 9.03
N THR A 59 1.27 -1.95 7.78
CA THR A 59 2.47 -2.72 7.41
C THR A 59 3.41 -1.85 6.57
N ALA A 60 4.71 -1.83 6.89
CA ALA A 60 5.66 -0.99 6.17
C ALA A 60 5.95 -1.53 4.75
N VAL A 61 6.31 -0.64 3.83
CA VAL A 61 6.67 -1.01 2.44
C VAL A 61 7.83 -2.02 2.40
N VAL A 62 8.82 -1.87 3.29
CA VAL A 62 9.93 -2.84 3.39
C VAL A 62 9.48 -4.22 3.85
N GLU A 63 8.53 -4.29 4.77
CA GLU A 63 7.97 -5.54 5.25
C GLU A 63 7.19 -6.23 4.13
N LEU A 64 6.39 -5.48 3.37
CA LEU A 64 5.69 -6.00 2.19
C LEU A 64 6.66 -6.57 1.14
N ALA A 65 7.77 -5.89 0.86
CA ALA A 65 8.78 -6.40 -0.07
C ALA A 65 9.41 -7.72 0.42
N ALA A 66 9.69 -7.82 1.72
CA ALA A 66 10.20 -9.05 2.31
C ALA A 66 9.18 -10.20 2.24
N GLU A 67 7.94 -9.96 2.66
CA GLU A 67 6.87 -10.96 2.72
C GLU A 67 6.42 -11.44 1.33
N LEU A 68 6.39 -10.54 0.35
CA LEU A 68 6.07 -10.89 -1.03
C LEU A 68 7.26 -11.50 -1.77
N SER A 69 8.48 -11.38 -1.23
CA SER A 69 9.73 -11.73 -1.91
C SER A 69 9.85 -11.06 -3.29
N LEU A 70 9.45 -9.80 -3.37
CA LEU A 70 9.47 -8.98 -4.58
C LEU A 70 10.41 -7.78 -4.40
N PRO A 71 11.08 -7.31 -5.47
CA PRO A 71 11.86 -6.08 -5.40
C PRO A 71 11.01 -4.90 -4.94
N ILE A 72 11.58 -4.01 -4.12
CA ILE A 72 10.88 -2.83 -3.58
C ILE A 72 10.23 -2.00 -4.69
N THR A 73 10.90 -1.82 -5.83
CA THR A 73 10.35 -1.09 -6.99
C THR A 73 9.07 -1.73 -7.52
N VAL A 74 8.99 -3.07 -7.57
CA VAL A 74 7.79 -3.79 -8.02
C VAL A 74 6.66 -3.60 -7.01
N VAL A 75 6.96 -3.72 -5.71
CA VAL A 75 5.96 -3.47 -4.66
C VAL A 75 5.42 -2.05 -4.73
N ARG A 76 6.28 -1.03 -4.90
CA ARG A 76 5.83 0.37 -5.05
C ARG A 76 4.90 0.57 -6.25
N ILE A 77 5.15 -0.11 -7.37
CA ILE A 77 4.26 -0.05 -8.54
C ILE A 77 2.87 -0.63 -8.20
N LEU A 78 2.83 -1.81 -7.58
CA LEU A 78 1.58 -2.47 -7.17
C LEU A 78 0.81 -1.63 -6.13
N LEU A 79 1.53 -1.03 -5.19
CA LEU A 79 0.95 -0.09 -4.22
C LEU A 79 0.38 1.16 -4.89
N GLY A 80 1.06 1.68 -5.92
CA GLY A 80 0.54 2.78 -6.74
C GLY A 80 -0.80 2.45 -7.40
N ASP A 81 -0.92 1.25 -7.98
CA ASP A 81 -2.17 0.78 -8.60
C ASP A 81 -3.32 0.65 -7.57
N LEU A 82 -3.03 0.13 -6.38
CA LEU A 82 -4.01 0.03 -5.29
C LEU A 82 -4.40 1.40 -4.71
N LEU A 83 -3.43 2.31 -4.56
CA LEU A 83 -3.66 3.65 -4.04
C LEU A 83 -4.49 4.49 -5.01
N ALA A 84 -4.17 4.44 -6.30
CA ALA A 84 -4.91 5.14 -7.35
C ALA A 84 -6.39 4.72 -7.42
N THR A 85 -6.69 3.49 -6.99
CA THR A 85 -8.05 2.97 -6.94
C THR A 85 -8.71 3.03 -5.55
N GLY A 86 -8.06 3.67 -4.57
CA GLY A 86 -8.59 3.88 -3.23
C GLY A 86 -8.72 2.60 -2.39
N ARG A 87 -8.00 1.52 -2.74
CA ARG A 87 -8.05 0.24 -2.03
C ARG A 87 -7.11 0.18 -0.82
N ILE A 88 -6.14 1.09 -0.78
CA ILE A 88 -5.22 1.25 0.34
C ILE A 88 -5.07 2.72 0.71
N THR A 89 -4.62 2.99 1.93
CA THR A 89 -4.05 4.28 2.33
C THR A 89 -2.58 4.15 2.68
N ALA A 90 -1.83 5.23 2.44
CA ALA A 90 -0.43 5.38 2.81
C ALA A 90 -0.32 6.35 3.99
N ARG A 91 0.32 5.92 5.07
CA ARG A 91 0.49 6.69 6.31
C ARG A 91 1.98 6.80 6.60
N HIS A 92 2.47 8.03 6.73
CA HIS A 92 3.84 8.23 7.17
C HIS A 92 3.95 7.88 8.66
N PRO A 93 5.00 7.17 9.10
CA PRO A 93 5.26 6.95 10.51
C PRO A 93 5.32 8.29 11.23
N ARG A 94 4.53 8.45 12.28
CA ARG A 94 4.59 9.65 13.13
C ARG A 94 5.81 9.56 14.04
N LEU A 95 7.01 9.67 13.46
CA LEU A 95 8.24 9.85 14.22
C LEU A 95 8.21 11.25 14.83
N GLY A 96 7.80 11.37 16.08
CA GLY A 96 7.94 12.60 16.86
C GLY A 96 6.66 13.25 17.38
N GLN A 97 5.45 12.74 17.08
CA GLN A 97 4.24 13.26 17.71
C GLN A 97 3.93 12.53 19.03
N SER A 98 4.83 12.66 20.01
CA SER A 98 4.49 12.54 21.45
C SER A 98 3.68 13.77 21.92
N THR A 99 2.81 14.25 21.04
CA THR A 99 1.72 15.17 21.29
C THR A 99 0.59 14.70 20.39
N ALA A 100 0.14 13.45 20.60
CA ALA A 100 -1.29 13.27 20.54
C ALA A 100 -1.84 14.36 21.46
N SER A 101 -2.38 15.43 20.87
CA SER A 101 -3.34 16.27 21.55
C SER A 101 -4.48 15.31 21.86
N HIS A 102 -4.33 14.57 22.95
CA HIS A 102 -5.42 13.80 23.50
C HIS A 102 -6.50 14.86 23.67
N PRO A 103 -7.67 14.71 23.01
CA PRO A 103 -8.74 15.67 23.23
C PRO A 103 -8.92 15.80 24.73
N ASP A 104 -8.95 17.05 25.21
CA ASP A 104 -9.06 17.34 26.63
C ASP A 104 -10.21 16.48 27.19
N THR A 105 -9.93 15.73 28.25
CA THR A 105 -10.90 14.85 28.89
C THR A 105 -12.19 15.61 29.21
N ALA A 106 -12.09 16.91 29.50
CA ALA A 106 -13.25 17.78 29.70
C ALA A 106 -14.17 17.85 28.46
N LEU A 107 -13.59 18.01 27.27
CA LEU A 107 -14.35 18.04 26.01
C LEU A 107 -14.99 16.67 25.72
N LEU A 108 -14.28 15.57 25.97
CA LEU A 108 -14.85 14.23 25.81
C LEU A 108 -16.01 13.96 26.78
N GLN A 109 -15.92 14.47 28.01
CA GLN A 109 -17.01 14.40 28.99
C GLN A 109 -18.22 15.23 28.58
N GLU A 110 -18.01 16.42 28.01
CA GLU A 110 -19.09 17.28 27.51
C GLU A 110 -19.83 16.62 26.35
N VAL A 111 -19.10 16.04 25.38
CA VAL A 111 -19.70 15.27 24.27
C VAL A 111 -20.49 14.07 24.79
N LEU A 112 -19.93 13.31 25.75
CA LEU A 112 -20.61 12.16 26.34
C LEU A 112 -21.90 12.56 27.07
N HIS A 113 -21.87 13.69 27.78
CA HIS A 113 -23.04 14.22 28.46
C HIS A 113 -24.11 14.66 27.46
N GLY A 114 -23.72 15.36 26.39
CA GLY A 114 -24.60 15.73 25.29
C GLY A 114 -25.28 14.54 24.62
N LEU A 115 -24.53 13.46 24.32
CA LEU A 115 -25.09 12.24 23.69
C LEU A 115 -26.04 11.46 24.60
N ARG A 116 -25.88 11.53 25.93
CA ARG A 116 -26.72 10.81 26.91
C ARG A 116 -28.02 11.52 27.24
N ASN A 117 -28.11 12.81 26.93
CA ASN A 117 -29.28 13.64 27.23
C ASN A 117 -30.14 13.91 25.99
N LEU A 118 -30.04 13.05 24.96
CA LEU A 118 -30.88 13.03 23.77
C LEU A 118 -31.95 11.94 23.86
#